data_AF-A0A965ASE4-F1
#
_entry.id   AF-A0A965ASE4-F1
#
_cell.length_a   1.000
_cell.length_b   1.000
_cell.length_c   1.000
_cell.angle_alpha   90.00
_cell.angle_beta   90.00
_cell.angle_gamma   90.00
#
_symmetry.space_group_name_H-M   'P 1'
#
loop_
_entity.id
_entity.type
_entity.pdbx_description
1 polymer ?
#
loop_
_entity_poly.entity_id
_entity_poly.type
_entity_poly.pdbx_seq_one_letter_code
_entity_poly.pdbx_strand_id
1 'polypeptide(L)'
;MVKTSKEEIKYWDDVLDEYELSIGLPSYKDDNMSSEELNGYLTMNRDAIEKLGPEDCAQIAYRLAQYSFHIQRTLNRELARYNWAEETIRETIADEINNYKGYGYIEKAGQAIKHNDKAQSLNSIKKYAKQRSDRLSYLANGIKNLSDIILSVQKTKVKHGS
;
A
#
# COMPACT_ATOMS: atom_id res chain seq x y z
N MET A 1 -20.09 -4.09 -24.26
CA MET A 1 -20.35 -4.42 -22.84
C MET A 1 -19.69 -3.34 -21.99
N VAL A 2 -20.42 -2.70 -21.08
CA VAL A 2 -19.83 -1.74 -20.13
C VAL A 2 -19.02 -2.56 -19.12
N LYS A 3 -17.72 -2.28 -18.98
CA LYS A 3 -16.88 -2.95 -17.98
C LYS A 3 -17.42 -2.63 -16.58
N THR A 4 -17.43 -3.61 -15.69
CA THR A 4 -17.74 -3.40 -14.28
C THR A 4 -16.60 -2.62 -13.62
N SER A 5 -16.87 -1.92 -12.51
CA SER A 5 -15.83 -1.15 -11.79
C SER A 5 -14.66 -2.03 -11.32
N LYS A 6 -14.91 -3.32 -11.07
CA LYS A 6 -13.85 -4.29 -10.71
C LYS A 6 -12.95 -4.63 -11.89
N GLU A 7 -13.52 -4.80 -13.09
CA GLU A 7 -12.75 -5.03 -14.31
C GLU A 7 -11.95 -3.79 -14.73
N GLU A 8 -12.50 -2.60 -14.50
CA GLU A 8 -11.79 -1.33 -14.73
C GLU A 8 -10.58 -1.18 -13.79
N ILE A 9 -10.73 -1.49 -12.50
CA ILE A 9 -9.57 -1.50 -11.56
C ILE A 9 -8.51 -2.46 -12.04
N LYS A 10 -8.89 -3.71 -12.36
CA LYS A 10 -7.93 -4.72 -12.77
C LYS A 10 -7.17 -4.27 -14.01
N TYR A 11 -7.87 -3.70 -14.99
CA TYR A 11 -7.23 -3.14 -16.17
C TYR A 11 -6.20 -2.06 -15.80
N TRP A 12 -6.52 -1.14 -14.89
CA TRP A 12 -5.55 -0.13 -14.46
C TRP A 12 -4.39 -0.69 -13.64
N ASP A 13 -4.65 -1.68 -12.79
CA ASP A 13 -3.61 -2.41 -12.08
C ASP A 13 -2.64 -3.07 -13.08
N ASP A 14 -3.16 -3.76 -14.10
CA ASP A 14 -2.36 -4.43 -15.13
C ASP A 14 -1.51 -3.41 -15.93
N VAL A 15 -2.09 -2.27 -16.33
CA VAL A 15 -1.37 -1.19 -17.04
C VAL A 15 -0.24 -0.60 -16.18
N LEU A 16 -0.50 -0.39 -14.89
CA LEU A 16 0.52 0.13 -13.98
C LEU A 16 1.61 -0.90 -13.69
N ASP A 17 1.25 -2.19 -13.59
CA ASP A 17 2.20 -3.29 -13.43
C ASP A 17 3.11 -3.45 -14.66
N GLU A 18 2.58 -3.29 -15.87
CA GLU A 18 3.37 -3.25 -17.11
C GLU A 18 4.36 -2.07 -17.11
N TYR A 19 3.92 -0.90 -16.65
CA TYR A 19 4.81 0.25 -16.50
C TYR A 19 5.92 -0.02 -15.49
N GLU A 20 5.59 -0.55 -14.31
CA GLU A 20 6.57 -0.90 -13.27
C GLU A 20 7.60 -1.90 -13.81
N LEU A 21 7.16 -2.92 -14.56
CA LEU A 21 8.04 -3.87 -15.25
C LEU A 21 8.95 -3.18 -16.27
N SER A 22 8.43 -2.22 -17.04
CA SER A 22 9.20 -1.52 -18.07
C SER A 22 10.37 -0.70 -17.51
N ILE A 23 10.27 -0.24 -16.27
CA ILE A 23 11.34 0.50 -15.56
C ILE A 23 12.22 -0.42 -14.69
N GLY A 24 12.05 -1.74 -14.81
CA GLY A 24 12.89 -2.75 -14.16
C GLY A 24 12.44 -3.16 -12.75
N LEU A 25 11.25 -2.76 -12.30
CA LEU A 25 10.71 -3.30 -11.06
C LEU A 25 10.20 -4.74 -11.29
N PRO A 26 10.40 -5.66 -10.33
CA PRO A 26 9.86 -7.00 -10.45
C PRO A 26 8.33 -6.97 -10.35
N SER A 27 7.68 -7.99 -10.94
CA SER A 27 6.23 -8.19 -10.78
C SER A 27 5.85 -8.12 -9.30
N TYR A 28 4.79 -7.38 -9.02
CA TYR A 28 4.27 -7.28 -7.67
C TYR A 28 3.76 -8.65 -7.20
N LYS A 29 4.20 -9.08 -6.01
CA LYS A 29 3.81 -10.34 -5.38
C LYS A 29 3.24 -10.03 -4.01
N ASP A 30 2.02 -10.49 -3.74
CA ASP A 30 1.36 -10.32 -2.44
C ASP A 30 2.03 -11.12 -1.31
N ASP A 31 2.76 -12.18 -1.64
CA ASP A 31 3.44 -13.06 -0.68
C ASP A 31 4.96 -13.00 -0.86
N ASN A 32 5.56 -11.86 -0.50
CA ASN A 32 7.01 -11.65 -0.61
C ASN A 32 7.79 -12.23 0.59
N MET A 33 7.10 -12.47 1.71
CA MET A 33 7.66 -12.96 2.97
C MET A 33 6.56 -13.66 3.76
N SER A 34 6.87 -14.84 4.31
CA SER A 34 5.91 -15.57 5.14
C SER A 34 5.52 -14.76 6.38
N SER A 35 4.30 -14.97 6.86
CA SER A 35 3.81 -14.29 8.07
C SER A 35 4.62 -14.69 9.30
N GLU A 36 5.09 -15.94 9.36
CA GLU A 36 5.93 -16.46 10.44
C GLU A 36 7.28 -15.75 10.50
N GLU A 37 7.96 -15.64 9.36
CA GLU A 37 9.26 -14.94 9.25
C GLU A 37 9.11 -13.47 9.64
N LEU A 38 8.12 -12.77 9.07
CA LEU A 38 7.89 -11.36 9.33
C LEU A 38 7.57 -11.08 10.80
N ASN A 39 6.64 -11.83 11.38
CA ASN A 39 6.28 -11.68 12.78
C ASN A 39 7.51 -11.96 13.66
N GLY A 40 8.27 -13.00 13.33
CA GLY A 40 9.53 -13.32 13.99
C GLY A 40 10.45 -12.10 14.09
N TYR A 41 10.65 -11.37 12.98
CA TYR A 41 11.50 -10.18 12.94
C TYR A 41 10.89 -8.94 13.62
N LEU A 42 9.60 -8.68 13.43
CA LEU A 42 8.95 -7.48 13.98
C LEU A 42 8.73 -7.54 15.49
N THR A 43 8.63 -8.75 16.06
CA THR A 43 8.38 -8.94 17.50
C THR A 43 9.61 -9.42 18.27
N MET A 44 10.80 -9.35 17.67
CA MET A 44 12.04 -9.70 18.37
C MET A 44 12.21 -8.87 19.64
N ASN A 45 12.45 -9.55 20.75
CA ASN A 45 12.85 -8.89 21.99
C ASN A 45 14.37 -8.68 22.04
N ARG A 46 14.82 -7.91 23.03
CA ARG A 46 16.24 -7.60 23.23
C ARG A 46 17.10 -8.84 23.34
N ASP A 47 16.70 -9.82 24.15
CA ASP A 47 17.48 -11.03 24.41
C ASP A 47 17.71 -11.86 23.13
N ALA A 48 16.72 -11.89 22.25
CA ALA A 48 16.84 -12.53 20.94
C ALA A 48 17.86 -11.79 20.07
N ILE A 49 17.81 -10.46 20.02
CA ILE A 49 18.76 -9.62 19.26
C ILE A 49 20.19 -9.78 19.78
N GLU A 50 20.38 -9.85 21.09
CA GLU A 50 21.71 -10.02 21.70
C GLU A 50 22.36 -11.35 21.30
N LYS A 51 21.58 -12.41 21.11
CA LYS A 51 22.05 -13.75 20.71
C LYS A 51 22.37 -13.89 19.22
N LEU A 52 21.92 -12.95 18.38
CA LEU A 52 22.18 -12.99 16.95
C LEU A 52 23.68 -12.80 16.64
N GLY A 53 24.18 -13.53 15.65
CA GLY A 53 25.46 -13.23 15.04
C GLY A 53 25.40 -11.98 14.14
N PRO A 54 26.54 -11.39 13.79
CA PRO A 54 26.58 -10.27 12.83
C PRO A 54 25.92 -10.59 11.48
N GLU A 55 26.10 -11.82 10.98
CA GLU A 55 25.51 -12.26 9.71
C GLU A 55 23.98 -12.35 9.79
N ASP A 56 23.44 -12.89 10.88
CA ASP A 56 21.99 -12.95 11.10
C ASP A 56 21.37 -11.56 11.12
N CYS A 57 22.01 -10.61 11.82
CA CYS A 57 21.56 -9.22 11.83
C CYS A 57 21.56 -8.63 10.41
N ALA A 58 22.60 -8.89 9.60
CA ALA A 58 22.64 -8.39 8.22
C ALA A 58 21.51 -8.98 7.36
N GLN A 59 21.25 -10.28 7.49
CA GLN A 59 20.16 -10.96 6.76
C GLN A 59 18.79 -10.41 7.18
N ILE A 60 18.53 -10.29 8.47
CA ILE A 60 17.27 -9.74 9.01
C ILE A 60 17.07 -8.30 8.53
N ALA A 61 18.11 -7.46 8.63
CA ALA A 61 18.04 -6.08 8.15
C ALA A 61 17.70 -6.02 6.65
N TYR A 62 18.32 -6.87 5.83
CA TYR A 62 18.02 -6.97 4.40
C TYR A 62 16.58 -7.40 4.15
N ARG A 63 16.10 -8.44 4.83
CA ARG A 63 14.74 -8.95 4.70
C ARG A 63 13.69 -7.91 5.11
N LEU A 64 13.91 -7.20 6.23
CA LEU A 64 13.06 -6.09 6.65
C LEU A 64 13.06 -4.94 5.62
N ALA A 65 14.22 -4.61 5.03
CA ALA A 65 14.28 -3.60 3.97
C ALA A 65 13.49 -4.01 2.72
N GLN A 66 13.58 -5.28 2.30
CA GLN A 66 12.76 -5.82 1.21
C GLN A 66 11.27 -5.73 1.53
N TYR A 67 10.87 -6.04 2.76
CA TYR A 67 9.48 -5.95 3.17
C TYR A 67 8.98 -4.50 3.25
N SER A 68 9.80 -3.57 3.74
CA SER A 68 9.52 -2.13 3.70
C SER A 68 9.23 -1.65 2.27
N PHE A 69 10.05 -2.08 1.30
CA PHE A 69 9.83 -1.78 -0.12
C PHE A 69 8.51 -2.38 -0.64
N HIS A 70 8.19 -3.63 -0.27
CA HIS A 70 6.91 -4.25 -0.62
C HIS A 70 5.72 -3.44 -0.08
N ILE A 71 5.74 -3.06 1.21
CA ILE A 71 4.68 -2.24 1.82
C ILE A 71 4.54 -0.88 1.13
N GLN A 72 5.64 -0.24 0.75
CA GLN A 72 5.59 1.02 0.00
C GLN A 72 4.90 0.83 -1.36
N ARG A 73 5.18 -0.26 -2.07
CA ARG A 73 4.49 -0.59 -3.33
C ARG A 73 3.01 -0.85 -3.11
N THR A 74 2.64 -1.64 -2.09
CA THR A 74 1.23 -1.88 -1.74
C THR A 74 0.51 -0.57 -1.45
N LEU A 75 1.12 0.34 -0.67
CA LEU A 75 0.59 1.68 -0.41
C LEU A 75 0.37 2.46 -1.70
N ASN A 76 1.36 2.49 -2.60
CA ASN A 76 1.27 3.21 -3.86
C ASN A 76 0.12 2.68 -4.74
N ARG A 77 -0.09 1.36 -4.78
CA ARG A 77 -1.22 0.75 -5.50
C ARG A 77 -2.57 1.19 -4.93
N GLU A 78 -2.72 1.20 -3.61
CA GLU A 78 -3.97 1.65 -2.97
C GLU A 78 -4.21 3.15 -3.20
N LEU A 79 -3.16 3.97 -3.20
CA LEU A 79 -3.28 5.40 -3.55
C LEU A 79 -3.70 5.60 -5.01
N ALA A 80 -3.13 4.83 -5.94
CA ALA A 80 -3.52 4.87 -7.35
C ALA A 80 -5.00 4.49 -7.54
N ARG A 81 -5.45 3.41 -6.89
CA ARG A 81 -6.87 2.98 -6.90
C ARG A 81 -7.79 4.04 -6.30
N TYR A 82 -7.39 4.67 -5.19
CA TYR A 82 -8.13 5.75 -4.56
C TYR A 82 -8.29 6.94 -5.50
N ASN A 83 -7.18 7.43 -6.09
CA ASN A 83 -7.18 8.58 -6.99
C ASN A 83 -8.00 8.30 -8.24
N TRP A 84 -7.81 7.14 -8.87
CA TRP A 84 -8.59 6.73 -10.04
C TRP A 84 -10.09 6.69 -9.73
N ALA A 85 -10.48 6.04 -8.63
CA ALA A 85 -11.89 5.94 -8.25
C ALA A 85 -12.47 7.31 -7.92
N GLU A 86 -11.70 8.21 -7.29
CA GLU A 86 -12.14 9.57 -7.02
C GLU A 86 -12.43 10.35 -8.31
N GLU A 87 -11.49 10.40 -9.26
CA GLU A 87 -11.69 11.12 -10.52
C GLU A 87 -12.83 10.51 -11.37
N THR A 88 -12.88 9.17 -11.46
CA THR A 88 -13.93 8.48 -12.22
C THR A 88 -15.33 8.75 -11.63
N ILE A 89 -15.46 8.88 -10.30
CA ILE A 89 -16.72 9.28 -9.67
C ILE A 89 -17.11 10.69 -10.12
N ARG A 90 -16.17 11.64 -10.15
CA ARG A 90 -16.45 13.03 -10.55
C ARG A 90 -16.97 13.09 -11.98
N GLU A 91 -16.33 12.37 -12.89
CA GLU A 91 -16.77 12.25 -14.28
C GLU A 91 -18.15 11.60 -14.38
N THR A 92 -18.38 10.51 -13.63
CA THR A 92 -19.64 9.74 -13.68
C THR A 92 -20.84 10.58 -13.24
N ILE A 93 -20.68 11.48 -12.27
CA ILE A 93 -21.77 12.30 -11.73
C ILE A 93 -21.83 13.70 -12.34
N ALA A 94 -20.90 14.08 -13.23
CA ALA A 94 -20.72 15.46 -13.68
C ALA A 94 -21.99 16.04 -14.32
N ASP A 95 -22.69 15.26 -15.13
CA ASP A 95 -23.88 15.71 -15.86
C ASP A 95 -25.12 15.83 -14.95
N GLU A 96 -25.17 15.05 -13.86
CA GLU A 96 -26.33 14.99 -12.97
C GLU A 96 -26.16 15.78 -11.67
N ILE A 97 -24.94 16.17 -11.30
CA ILE A 97 -24.65 16.81 -10.01
C ILE A 97 -25.45 18.09 -9.79
N ASN A 98 -25.73 18.84 -10.87
CA ASN A 98 -26.50 20.09 -10.82
C ASN A 98 -28.00 19.87 -10.61
N ASN A 99 -28.50 18.64 -10.78
CA ASN A 99 -29.89 18.28 -10.52
C ASN A 99 -30.18 18.13 -9.01
N TYR A 100 -29.15 17.97 -8.19
CA TYR A 100 -29.29 17.77 -6.74
C TYR A 100 -29.16 19.09 -5.97
N LYS A 101 -29.99 19.25 -4.93
CA LYS A 101 -29.99 20.42 -4.04
C LYS A 101 -28.86 20.30 -3.00
N GLY A 102 -28.23 21.41 -2.63
CA GLY A 102 -27.19 21.42 -1.60
C GLY A 102 -26.37 22.70 -1.64
N TYR A 103 -25.75 23.07 -0.52
CA TYR A 103 -24.98 24.31 -0.38
C TYR A 103 -23.59 24.19 -1.00
N GLY A 104 -23.06 22.97 -1.13
CA GLY A 104 -21.72 22.73 -1.66
C GLY A 104 -21.60 21.46 -2.49
N TYR A 105 -20.47 21.33 -3.18
CA TYR A 105 -20.14 20.18 -4.03
C TYR A 105 -20.30 18.85 -3.29
N ILE A 106 -19.84 18.76 -2.03
CA ILE A 106 -19.85 17.51 -1.25
C ILE A 106 -21.26 16.96 -1.06
N GLU A 107 -22.23 17.82 -0.70
CA GLU A 107 -23.62 17.40 -0.47
C GLU A 107 -24.31 16.96 -1.77
N LYS A 108 -24.08 17.70 -2.86
CA LYS A 108 -24.62 17.38 -4.18
C LYS A 108 -24.00 16.08 -4.73
N ALA A 109 -22.68 15.95 -4.64
CA ALA A 109 -21.97 14.75 -5.05
C ALA A 109 -22.40 13.53 -4.23
N GLY A 110 -22.61 13.68 -2.92
CA GLY A 110 -23.12 12.61 -2.06
C GLY A 110 -24.50 12.10 -2.51
N GLN A 111 -25.39 12.99 -2.93
CA GLN A 111 -26.70 12.61 -3.48
C GLN A 111 -26.56 11.95 -4.86
N ALA A 112 -25.79 12.54 -5.78
CA ALA A 112 -25.57 11.98 -7.11
C ALA A 112 -24.98 10.57 -7.02
N ILE A 113 -23.95 10.37 -6.18
CA ILE A 113 -23.38 9.04 -5.92
C ILE A 113 -24.44 8.07 -5.40
N LYS A 114 -25.31 8.51 -4.49
CA LYS A 114 -26.36 7.65 -3.92
C LYS A 114 -27.40 7.22 -4.96
N HIS A 115 -27.60 7.98 -6.03
CA HIS A 115 -28.61 7.69 -7.04
C HIS A 115 -28.03 7.05 -8.33
N ASN A 116 -26.73 6.77 -8.36
CA ASN A 116 -26.03 6.22 -9.51
C ASN A 116 -25.25 4.93 -9.13
N ASP A 117 -25.71 3.78 -9.62
CA ASP A 117 -25.15 2.47 -9.26
C ASP A 117 -23.66 2.34 -9.58
N LYS A 118 -23.21 2.90 -10.71
CA LYS A 118 -21.78 2.92 -11.09
C LYS A 118 -20.98 3.75 -10.09
N ALA A 119 -21.46 4.94 -9.75
CA ALA A 119 -20.81 5.82 -8.78
C ALA A 119 -20.78 5.21 -7.38
N GLN A 120 -21.82 4.48 -6.94
CA GLN A 120 -21.82 3.75 -5.67
C GLN A 120 -20.74 2.66 -5.63
N SER A 121 -20.63 1.88 -6.71
CA SER A 121 -19.61 0.84 -6.86
C SER A 121 -18.20 1.44 -6.75
N LEU A 122 -17.92 2.50 -7.51
CA LEU A 122 -16.65 3.24 -7.45
C LEU A 122 -16.39 3.85 -6.07
N ASN A 123 -17.42 4.37 -5.40
CA ASN A 123 -17.27 4.94 -4.06
C ASN A 123 -16.91 3.88 -3.01
N SER A 124 -17.37 2.63 -3.19
CA SER A 124 -17.00 1.52 -2.32
C SER A 124 -15.51 1.16 -2.48
N ILE A 125 -15.03 1.15 -3.72
CA ILE A 125 -13.61 0.98 -4.06
C ILE A 125 -12.77 2.09 -3.43
N LYS A 126 -13.16 3.36 -3.67
CA LYS A 126 -12.47 4.55 -3.11
C LYS A 126 -12.34 4.45 -1.60
N LYS A 127 -13.44 4.15 -0.90
CA LYS A 127 -13.43 4.01 0.56
C LYS A 127 -12.48 2.92 1.01
N TYR A 128 -12.55 1.74 0.40
CA TYR A 128 -11.72 0.61 0.80
C TYR A 128 -10.22 0.87 0.55
N ALA A 129 -9.88 1.41 -0.63
CA ALA A 129 -8.52 1.81 -0.97
C ALA A 129 -7.97 2.85 0.01
N LYS A 130 -8.75 3.88 0.36
CA LYS A 130 -8.36 4.90 1.35
C LYS A 130 -8.07 4.29 2.73
N GLN A 131 -8.95 3.40 3.20
CA GLN A 131 -8.74 2.75 4.50
C GLN A 131 -7.45 1.91 4.51
N ARG A 132 -7.14 1.22 3.41
CA ARG A 132 -5.89 0.46 3.29
C ARG A 132 -4.67 1.37 3.20
N SER A 133 -4.71 2.43 2.40
CA SER A 133 -3.60 3.39 2.32
C SER A 133 -3.34 4.05 3.68
N ASP A 134 -4.38 4.39 4.43
CA ASP A 134 -4.25 5.01 5.75
C ASP A 134 -3.61 4.07 6.77
N ARG A 135 -3.96 2.78 6.72
CA ARG A 135 -3.34 1.76 7.59
C ARG A 135 -1.88 1.49 7.23
N LEU A 136 -1.52 1.57 5.95
CA LEU A 136 -0.14 1.34 5.48
C LEU A 136 0.74 2.59 5.58
N SER A 137 0.13 3.77 5.75
CA SER A 137 0.85 5.02 5.88
C SER A 137 1.86 4.96 7.03
N TYR A 138 3.07 5.41 6.76
CA TYR A 138 4.23 5.36 7.66
C TYR A 138 4.75 3.96 8.03
N LEU A 139 4.04 2.86 7.73
CA LEU A 139 4.52 1.51 8.05
C LEU A 139 5.78 1.16 7.27
N ALA A 140 5.85 1.48 5.98
CA ALA A 140 7.05 1.26 5.17
C ALA A 140 8.30 1.91 5.82
N ASN A 141 8.18 3.16 6.23
CA ASN A 141 9.25 3.89 6.91
C ASN A 141 9.56 3.31 8.29
N GLY A 142 8.55 2.92 9.06
CA GLY A 142 8.73 2.25 10.35
C GLY A 142 9.53 0.96 10.23
N ILE A 143 9.22 0.12 9.24
CA ILE A 143 9.94 -1.13 8.95
C ILE A 143 11.37 -0.84 8.48
N LYS A 144 11.57 0.20 7.66
CA LYS A 144 12.91 0.62 7.23
C LYS A 144 13.76 1.05 8.43
N ASN A 145 13.20 1.82 9.36
CA ASN A 145 13.89 2.22 10.57
C ASN A 145 14.30 1.01 11.42
N LEU A 146 13.43 -0.01 11.55
CA LEU A 146 13.79 -1.25 12.22
C LEU A 146 14.96 -1.97 11.52
N SER A 147 14.94 -2.04 10.19
CA SER A 147 16.05 -2.57 9.38
C SER A 147 17.36 -1.83 9.69
N ASP A 148 17.34 -0.49 9.74
CA ASP A 148 18.53 0.32 10.02
C ASP A 148 19.05 0.16 11.46
N ILE A 149 18.15 -0.03 12.42
CA ILE A 149 18.52 -0.36 13.81
C ILE A 149 19.25 -1.69 13.87
N ILE A 150 18.72 -2.74 13.24
CA ILE A 150 19.36 -4.07 13.22
C ILE A 150 20.73 -4.00 12.51
N LEU A 151 20.85 -3.21 11.44
CA LEU A 151 22.13 -2.98 10.77
C LEU A 151 23.13 -2.24 11.66
N SER A 152 22.68 -1.34 12.54
CA SER A 152 23.53 -0.69 13.54
C SER A 152 24.03 -1.67 14.61
N VAL A 153 23.17 -2.59 15.05
CA VAL A 153 23.54 -3.69 15.96
C VAL A 153 24.60 -4.58 15.32
N GLN A 154 24.42 -4.94 14.04
CA GLN A 154 25.40 -5.70 13.26
C GLN A 154 26.78 -5.04 13.29
N LYS A 155 26.87 -3.74 12.96
CA LYS A 155 28.12 -2.98 12.96
C LYS A 155 28.80 -2.97 14.33
N THR A 156 28.01 -2.89 15.40
CA THR A 156 28.50 -2.91 16.78
C THR A 156 29.12 -4.27 17.12
N LYS A 157 28.44 -5.37 16.77
CA LYS A 157 28.93 -6.73 17.03
C LYS A 157 30.24 -7.03 16.28
N VAL A 158 30.35 -6.63 15.01
CA VAL A 158 31.60 -6.79 14.23
C VAL A 158 32.77 -6.06 14.89
N LYS A 159 32.57 -4.83 15.37
CA LYS A 159 33.64 -4.04 16.02
C LYS A 159 34.13 -4.65 17.32
N HIS A 160 33.26 -5.35 18.06
CA HIS A 160 33.59 -5.95 19.35
C HIS A 160 34.04 -7.42 19.27
N GLY A 161 34.20 -7.97 18.05
CA GLY A 161 34.78 -9.31 17.85
C GLY A 161 33.99 -10.43 18.55
N SER A 162 32.66 -10.29 18.63
CA SER A 162 31.74 -11.30 19.18
C SER A 162 31.14 -12.14 18.08
#